data_AF-A0A522BDN4-F1
#
_entry.id   AF-A0A522BDN4-F1
#
_cell.length_a   1.000
_cell.length_b   1.000
_cell.length_c   1.000
_cell.angle_alpha   90.00
_cell.angle_beta   90.00
_cell.angle_gamma   90.00
#
_symmetry.space_group_name_H-M   'P 1'
#
loop_
_entity.id
_entity.type
_entity.pdbx_description
1 polymer ?
#
loop_
_entity_poly.entity_id
_entity_poly.type
_entity_poly.pdbx_seq_one_letter_code
_entity_poly.pdbx_strand_id
1 'polypeptide(L)'
;GHGATHGLDTDVSEMIAVDNAVVAPGQQSREECANIAMLDSTGPFDYHFSRRLIALCVEHGVPHRRDTYRFYRSDAASAVEAGLEMRTALVGFGVDSSHGHERTHLDGIKHVAELLSLYLQTDLTFPEWDLSERGPLEEFPSRSVQPTPLEDRRRADD
;
A
#
# COMPACT_ATOMS: atom_id res chain seq x y z
N GLY A 1 -8.36 0.90 -12.34
CA GLY A 1 -7.64 -0.32 -12.67
C GLY A 1 -8.60 -1.44 -12.97
N HIS A 2 -8.19 -2.39 -13.80
CA HIS A 2 -8.87 -3.67 -14.07
C HIS A 2 -7.85 -4.82 -14.26
N GLY A 3 -6.55 -4.53 -14.17
CA GLY A 3 -5.48 -5.43 -14.62
C GLY A 3 -5.30 -6.67 -13.76
N ALA A 4 -5.55 -6.55 -12.45
CA ALA A 4 -5.30 -7.60 -11.48
C ALA A 4 -6.53 -8.50 -11.18
N THR A 5 -7.46 -8.60 -12.13
CA THR A 5 -8.68 -9.42 -11.95
C THR A 5 -8.42 -10.92 -12.09
N HIS A 6 -7.35 -11.31 -12.78
CA HIS A 6 -7.01 -12.71 -13.07
C HIS A 6 -5.49 -12.86 -13.21
N GLY A 7 -4.97 -14.09 -13.09
CA GLY A 7 -3.56 -14.40 -13.34
C GLY A 7 -2.61 -14.14 -12.17
N LEU A 8 -3.14 -13.74 -11.01
CA LEU A 8 -2.42 -13.76 -9.74
C LEU A 8 -2.56 -15.14 -9.09
N ASP A 9 -1.45 -15.66 -8.58
CA ASP A 9 -1.42 -16.91 -7.83
C ASP A 9 -2.15 -16.72 -6.49
N THR A 10 -2.87 -17.74 -6.03
CA THR A 10 -3.56 -17.72 -4.73
C THR A 10 -2.60 -17.70 -3.56
N ASP A 11 -1.35 -18.12 -3.77
CA ASP A 11 -0.30 -18.13 -2.74
C ASP A 11 0.36 -16.75 -2.54
N VAL A 12 -0.13 -15.68 -3.19
CA VAL A 12 0.36 -14.31 -3.01
C VAL A 12 -0.25 -13.68 -1.76
N SER A 13 0.56 -13.47 -0.72
CA SER A 13 0.12 -12.82 0.52
C SER A 13 0.08 -11.28 0.43
N GLU A 14 0.94 -10.69 -0.41
CA GLU A 14 1.15 -9.23 -0.47
C GLU A 14 1.31 -8.74 -1.91
N MET A 15 0.60 -7.67 -2.25
CA MET A 15 0.65 -7.04 -3.57
C MET A 15 0.84 -5.53 -3.46
N ILE A 16 1.91 -5.03 -4.08
CA ILE A 16 2.12 -3.59 -4.28
C ILE A 16 1.70 -3.24 -5.70
N ALA A 17 0.61 -2.48 -5.83
CA ALA A 17 0.28 -1.83 -7.08
C ALA A 17 1.23 -0.64 -7.30
N VAL A 18 1.89 -0.59 -8.46
CA VAL A 18 2.74 0.53 -8.85
C VAL A 18 2.01 1.31 -9.94
N ASP A 19 1.71 2.57 -9.68
CA ASP A 19 1.01 3.43 -10.64
C ASP A 19 1.47 4.88 -10.51
N ASN A 20 0.86 5.79 -11.25
CA ASN A 20 1.09 7.21 -11.09
C ASN A 20 0.46 7.75 -9.79
N ALA A 21 1.12 8.75 -9.21
CA ALA A 21 0.60 9.53 -8.10
C ALA A 21 0.29 10.95 -8.59
N VAL A 22 -0.99 11.27 -8.76
CA VAL A 22 -1.39 12.58 -9.30
C VAL A 22 -0.94 13.71 -8.38
N VAL A 23 -0.14 14.64 -8.91
CA VAL A 23 0.28 15.86 -8.24
C VAL A 23 -0.64 16.99 -8.68
N ALA A 24 -1.53 17.43 -7.79
CA ALA A 24 -2.52 18.46 -8.08
C ALA A 24 -2.87 19.25 -6.81
N PRO A 25 -3.48 20.45 -6.92
CA PRO A 25 -4.00 21.17 -5.76
C PRO A 25 -4.92 20.28 -4.91
N GLY A 26 -4.65 20.23 -3.60
CA GLY A 26 -5.38 19.37 -2.65
C GLY A 26 -4.73 18.00 -2.40
N GLN A 27 -3.78 17.57 -3.25
CA GLN A 27 -3.00 16.34 -3.05
C GLN A 27 -1.72 16.60 -2.26
N GLN A 28 -1.31 15.59 -1.49
CA GLN A 28 -0.05 15.59 -0.74
C GLN A 28 1.12 15.05 -1.55
N SER A 29 0.84 14.39 -2.67
CA SER A 29 1.81 13.81 -3.59
C SER A 29 2.83 14.84 -4.06
N ARG A 30 4.07 14.41 -4.30
CA ARG A 30 5.16 15.24 -4.84
C ARG A 30 5.87 14.51 -5.98
N GLU A 31 6.41 15.28 -6.92
CA GLU A 31 7.10 14.73 -8.10
C GLU A 31 8.43 14.08 -7.71
N GLU A 32 9.11 14.59 -6.68
CA GLU A 32 10.49 14.25 -6.31
C GLU A 32 10.61 13.13 -5.26
N CYS A 33 9.53 12.43 -4.92
CA CYS A 33 9.56 11.39 -3.89
C CYS A 33 8.65 10.21 -4.23
N ALA A 34 8.80 9.10 -3.50
CA ALA A 34 7.85 8.00 -3.55
C ALA A 34 6.53 8.39 -2.84
N ASN A 35 5.40 8.17 -3.48
CA ASN A 35 4.09 8.47 -2.90
C ASN A 35 3.41 7.16 -2.51
N ILE A 36 3.04 7.02 -1.23
CA ILE A 36 2.38 5.84 -0.68
C ILE A 36 0.90 6.18 -0.48
N ALA A 37 0.03 5.47 -1.18
CA ALA A 37 -1.40 5.67 -1.03
C ALA A 37 -1.90 5.07 0.27
N MET A 38 -2.71 5.83 0.99
CA MET A 38 -3.40 5.34 2.18
C MET A 38 -4.82 4.88 1.86
N LEU A 39 -5.40 5.39 0.77
CA LEU A 39 -6.78 5.11 0.34
C LEU A 39 -6.96 5.44 -1.14
N ASP A 40 -7.80 4.67 -1.83
CA ASP A 40 -8.33 4.97 -3.16
C ASP A 40 -9.87 5.09 -3.14
N SER A 41 -10.54 5.13 -4.29
CA SER A 41 -12.00 5.24 -4.37
C SER A 41 -12.76 4.07 -3.75
N THR A 42 -12.12 2.93 -3.52
CA THR A 42 -12.73 1.71 -2.98
C THR A 42 -12.56 1.57 -1.46
N GLY A 43 -11.55 2.24 -0.90
CA GLY A 43 -11.33 2.22 0.54
C GLY A 43 -9.85 2.35 0.92
N PRO A 44 -9.55 2.19 2.22
CA PRO A 44 -8.18 2.20 2.70
C PRO A 44 -7.41 0.97 2.19
N PHE A 45 -6.13 1.16 1.89
CA PHE A 45 -5.19 0.05 1.69
C PHE A 45 -4.88 -0.66 3.02
N ASP A 46 -4.20 -1.81 2.95
CA ASP A 46 -3.88 -2.55 4.17
C ASP A 46 -3.05 -1.69 5.14
N TYR A 47 -3.53 -1.63 6.39
CA TYR A 47 -2.97 -0.77 7.42
C TYR A 47 -1.54 -1.17 7.79
N HIS A 48 -1.27 -2.47 7.89
CA HIS A 48 0.03 -2.98 8.33
C HIS A 48 1.05 -2.85 7.20
N PHE A 49 0.64 -3.19 5.99
CA PHE A 49 1.50 -3.21 4.82
C PHE A 49 1.92 -1.80 4.39
N SER A 50 0.97 -0.86 4.29
CA SER A 50 1.29 0.55 3.98
C SER A 50 2.26 1.16 5.00
N ARG A 51 2.13 0.79 6.29
CA ARG A 51 3.06 1.23 7.34
C ARG A 51 4.41 0.55 7.29
N ARG A 52 4.48 -0.73 6.91
CA ARG A 52 5.75 -1.42 6.64
C ARG A 52 6.54 -0.67 5.56
N LEU A 53 5.90 -0.29 4.46
CA LEU A 53 6.53 0.50 3.39
C LEU A 53 7.01 1.87 3.89
N ILE A 54 6.19 2.56 4.69
CA ILE A 54 6.60 3.83 5.32
C ILE A 54 7.80 3.63 6.25
N ALA A 55 7.81 2.56 7.05
CA ALA A 55 8.91 2.25 7.95
C ALA A 55 10.22 2.02 7.18
N LEU A 56 10.17 1.28 6.07
CA LEU A 56 11.32 1.09 5.18
C LEU A 56 11.83 2.43 4.62
N CYS A 57 10.94 3.32 4.20
CA CYS A 57 11.35 4.65 3.75
C CYS A 57 12.04 5.45 4.87
N VAL A 58 11.53 5.37 6.10
CA VAL A 58 12.12 6.08 7.25
C VAL A 58 13.48 5.49 7.62
N GLU A 59 13.60 4.17 7.68
CA GLU A 59 14.82 3.46 8.05
C GLU A 59 15.97 3.73 7.07
N HIS A 60 15.67 3.71 5.77
CA HIS A 60 16.66 3.87 4.71
C HIS A 60 16.78 5.31 4.18
N GLY A 61 16.00 6.24 4.71
CA GLY A 61 16.04 7.64 4.30
C GLY A 61 15.47 7.90 2.90
N VAL A 62 14.58 7.03 2.40
CA VAL A 62 13.90 7.22 1.11
C VAL A 62 12.86 8.35 1.24
N PRO A 63 12.99 9.45 0.48
CA PRO A 63 12.00 10.51 0.48
C PRO A 63 10.62 9.96 0.10
N HIS A 64 9.63 10.24 0.94
CA HIS A 64 8.27 9.77 0.70
C HIS A 64 7.18 10.74 1.16
N ARG A 65 5.99 10.55 0.60
CA ARG A 65 4.74 11.21 0.97
C ARG A 65 3.62 10.19 1.11
N ARG A 66 2.63 10.53 1.93
CA ARG A 66 1.38 9.78 2.04
C ARG A 66 0.27 10.58 1.41
N ASP A 67 -0.64 9.93 0.71
CA ASP A 67 -1.78 10.62 0.09
C ASP A 67 -3.04 9.76 0.02
N THR A 68 -4.15 10.38 -0.37
CA THR A 68 -5.44 9.69 -0.61
C THR A 68 -5.97 10.03 -2.00
N TYR A 69 -6.41 9.03 -2.74
CA TYR A 69 -6.86 9.20 -4.14
C TYR A 69 -8.34 8.86 -4.29
N ARG A 70 -9.21 9.73 -3.78
CA ARG A 70 -10.67 9.49 -3.65
C ARG A 70 -11.40 9.21 -4.97
N PHE A 71 -10.86 9.68 -6.10
CA PHE A 71 -11.48 9.57 -7.43
C PHE A 71 -10.75 8.60 -8.36
N TYR A 72 -9.73 7.91 -7.84
CA TYR A 72 -8.94 6.95 -8.59
C TYR A 72 -9.23 5.55 -8.06
N ARG A 73 -9.30 4.57 -8.96
CA ARG A 73 -9.49 3.17 -8.64
C ARG A 73 -8.22 2.41 -9.02
N SER A 74 -7.58 1.75 -8.05
CA SER A 74 -6.35 1.00 -8.28
C SER A 74 -6.58 -0.35 -8.98
N ASP A 75 -5.50 -0.97 -9.46
CA ASP A 75 -5.53 -2.39 -9.82
C ASP A 75 -5.64 -3.29 -8.58
N ALA A 76 -5.08 -2.87 -7.44
CA ALA A 76 -5.27 -3.55 -6.16
C ALA A 76 -6.75 -3.71 -5.78
N ALA A 77 -7.59 -2.69 -6.02
CA ALA A 77 -9.04 -2.80 -5.86
C ALA A 77 -9.65 -3.94 -6.69
N SER A 78 -9.11 -4.18 -7.90
CA SER A 78 -9.60 -5.25 -8.78
C SER A 78 -9.22 -6.64 -8.27
N ALA A 79 -8.05 -6.78 -7.66
CA ALA A 79 -7.61 -8.04 -7.04
C ALA A 79 -8.52 -8.40 -5.84
N VAL A 80 -8.78 -7.43 -4.97
CA VAL A 80 -9.64 -7.62 -3.79
C VAL A 80 -11.08 -7.96 -4.22
N GLU A 81 -11.65 -7.24 -5.18
CA GLU A 81 -13.01 -7.52 -5.68
C GLU A 81 -13.13 -8.87 -6.40
N ALA A 82 -12.03 -9.39 -6.97
CA ALA A 82 -11.98 -10.74 -7.54
C ALA A 82 -11.96 -11.86 -6.47
N GLY A 83 -11.93 -11.50 -5.18
CA GLY A 83 -11.93 -12.43 -4.06
C GLY A 83 -10.54 -12.92 -3.68
N LEU A 84 -9.48 -12.24 -4.12
CA LEU A 84 -8.12 -12.60 -3.71
C LEU A 84 -7.85 -12.14 -2.28
N GLU A 85 -7.48 -13.10 -1.43
CA GLU A 85 -7.25 -12.91 0.01
C GLU A 85 -5.81 -12.43 0.27
N MET A 86 -5.48 -11.22 -0.19
CA MET A 86 -4.13 -10.66 -0.07
C MET A 86 -4.12 -9.25 0.52
N ARG A 87 -3.00 -8.86 1.15
CA ARG A 87 -2.76 -7.47 1.55
C ARG A 87 -2.33 -6.64 0.37
N THR A 88 -2.99 -5.52 0.17
CA THR A 88 -2.67 -4.61 -0.94
C THR A 88 -2.15 -3.28 -0.45
N ALA A 89 -1.20 -2.73 -1.19
CA ALA A 89 -0.70 -1.37 -1.07
C ALA A 89 -0.57 -0.73 -2.45
N LEU A 90 -0.47 0.60 -2.50
CA LEU A 90 -0.16 1.32 -3.73
C LEU A 90 0.96 2.32 -3.50
N VAL A 91 1.94 2.26 -4.40
CA VAL A 91 3.09 3.17 -4.45
C VAL A 91 3.11 3.82 -5.83
N GLY A 92 3.40 5.12 -5.89
CA GLY A 92 3.48 5.82 -7.15
C GLY A 92 4.50 6.92 -7.22
N PHE A 93 4.99 7.15 -8.44
CA PHE A 93 5.83 8.30 -8.78
C PHE A 93 4.93 9.48 -9.13
N GLY A 94 5.32 10.69 -8.73
CA GLY A 94 4.48 11.87 -8.95
C GLY A 94 4.34 12.19 -10.44
N VAL A 95 3.11 12.39 -10.89
CA VAL A 95 2.78 12.74 -12.29
C VAL A 95 1.89 13.98 -12.32
N ASP A 96 2.28 14.91 -13.18
CA ASP A 96 1.45 16.03 -13.63
C ASP A 96 0.71 15.65 -14.94
N SER A 97 -0.51 16.14 -15.09
CA SER A 97 -1.31 16.00 -16.33
C SER A 97 -1.56 14.55 -16.78
N SER A 98 -1.87 13.64 -15.85
CA SER A 98 -2.25 12.25 -16.15
C SER A 98 -3.33 12.18 -17.24
N HIS A 99 -3.21 11.22 -18.16
CA HIS A 99 -4.06 11.09 -19.38
C HIS A 99 -3.97 12.26 -20.37
N GLY A 100 -3.05 13.20 -20.16
CA GLY A 100 -2.72 14.29 -21.08
C GLY A 100 -1.28 14.16 -21.58
N HIS A 101 -0.51 15.25 -21.51
CA HIS A 101 0.93 15.20 -21.70
C HIS A 101 1.61 15.00 -20.34
N GLU A 102 1.86 13.74 -20.00
CA GLU A 102 2.37 13.37 -18.68
C GLU A 102 3.80 13.86 -18.47
N ARG A 103 4.04 14.50 -17.31
CA ARG A 103 5.37 14.87 -16.84
C ARG A 103 5.61 14.29 -15.46
N THR A 104 6.82 13.79 -15.25
CA THR A 104 7.27 13.25 -13.97
C THR A 104 8.72 13.65 -13.71
N HIS A 105 9.10 13.69 -12.44
CA HIS A 105 10.48 13.91 -12.04
C HIS A 105 11.22 12.58 -11.88
N LEU A 106 12.44 12.51 -12.43
CA LEU A 106 13.23 11.29 -12.42
C LEU A 106 13.51 10.77 -11.00
N ASP A 107 13.64 11.66 -10.02
CA ASP A 107 13.90 11.26 -8.64
C ASP A 107 12.70 10.54 -8.01
N GLY A 108 11.46 10.90 -8.37
CA GLY A 108 10.27 10.14 -7.94
C GLY A 108 10.34 8.69 -8.40
N ILE A 109 10.70 8.46 -9.68
CA ILE A 109 10.89 7.11 -10.23
C ILE A 109 12.00 6.35 -9.49
N LYS A 110 13.15 7.01 -9.25
CA LYS A 110 14.27 6.39 -8.52
C LYS A 110 13.87 5.97 -7.11
N HIS A 111 13.17 6.83 -6.36
CA HIS A 111 12.77 6.52 -4.99
C HIS A 111 11.68 5.44 -4.91
N VAL A 112 10.80 5.36 -5.91
CA VAL A 112 9.89 4.21 -6.03
C VAL A 112 10.69 2.92 -6.27
N ALA A 113 11.63 2.92 -7.21
CA ALA A 113 12.47 1.75 -7.48
C ALA A 113 13.32 1.34 -6.26
N GLU A 114 13.84 2.32 -5.52
CA GLU A 114 14.59 2.12 -4.28
C GLU A 114 13.72 1.47 -3.20
N LEU A 115 12.52 2.00 -2.94
CA LEU A 115 11.57 1.41 -1.98
C LEU A 115 11.21 -0.03 -2.36
N LEU A 116 10.91 -0.30 -3.64
CA LEU A 116 10.58 -1.65 -4.10
C LEU A 116 11.78 -2.60 -3.93
N SER A 117 12.99 -2.13 -4.22
CA SER A 117 14.22 -2.91 -4.04
C SER A 117 14.48 -3.22 -2.57
N LEU A 118 14.21 -2.29 -1.66
CA LEU A 118 14.30 -2.52 -0.21
C LEU A 118 13.25 -3.54 0.24
N TYR A 119 11.99 -3.37 -0.16
CA TYR A 119 10.91 -4.29 0.19
C TYR A 119 11.20 -5.74 -0.21
N LEU A 120 11.74 -5.95 -1.43
CA LEU A 120 12.12 -7.28 -1.94
C LEU A 120 13.24 -7.96 -1.12
N GLN A 121 13.95 -7.23 -0.27
CA GLN A 121 14.98 -7.76 0.63
C GLN A 121 14.44 -8.04 2.05
N THR A 122 13.15 -7.84 2.29
CA THR A 122 12.51 -8.09 3.58
C THR A 122 11.65 -9.35 3.54
N ASP A 123 11.37 -9.91 4.72
CA ASP A 123 10.29 -10.89 4.87
C ASP A 123 8.92 -10.27 4.55
N LEU A 124 7.85 -11.07 4.53
CA LEU A 124 6.48 -10.56 4.48
C LEU A 124 6.16 -9.71 5.73
N THR A 125 5.04 -8.97 5.70
CA THR A 125 4.59 -8.22 6.88
C THR A 125 4.30 -9.13 8.06
N PHE A 126 3.80 -10.35 7.82
CA PHE A 126 3.53 -11.34 8.85
C PHE A 126 4.06 -12.73 8.43
N PRO A 127 5.38 -12.96 8.50
CA PRO A 127 6.00 -14.13 7.86
C PRO A 127 5.51 -15.45 8.43
N GLU A 128 5.25 -15.56 9.74
CA GLU A 128 4.73 -16.80 10.33
C GLU A 128 3.23 -17.00 10.08
N TRP A 129 2.46 -15.91 10.07
CA TRP A 129 1.00 -15.96 9.83
C TRP A 129 0.71 -16.39 8.39
N ASP A 130 1.49 -15.87 7.44
CA ASP A 130 1.30 -16.09 6.01
C ASP A 130 1.75 -17.47 5.52
N LEU A 131 2.32 -18.30 6.39
CA LEU A 131 2.59 -19.71 6.10
C LEU A 131 1.30 -20.55 6.03
N SER A 132 0.21 -20.05 6.60
CA SER A 132 -1.08 -20.73 6.62
C SER A 132 -2.10 -19.96 5.78
N GLU A 133 -2.91 -20.67 4.99
CA GLU A 133 -3.96 -20.05 4.17
C GLU A 133 -4.96 -19.26 5.03
N ARG A 134 -5.28 -19.76 6.24
CA ARG A 134 -6.26 -19.16 7.16
C ARG A 134 -5.86 -19.38 8.62
N GLY A 135 -6.32 -18.50 9.49
CA GLY A 135 -6.15 -18.60 10.94
C GLY A 135 -7.26 -17.87 11.72
N PRO A 136 -7.44 -18.18 13.01
CA PRO A 136 -8.42 -17.51 13.86
C PRO A 136 -8.03 -16.05 14.12
N LEU A 137 -8.97 -15.12 13.98
CA LEU A 137 -8.71 -13.67 14.07
C LEU A 137 -8.08 -13.27 15.42
N GLU A 138 -8.38 -13.99 16.49
CA GLU A 138 -7.83 -13.76 17.83
C GLU A 138 -6.31 -13.98 17.89
N GLU A 139 -5.78 -14.82 17.00
CA GLU A 139 -4.35 -15.12 16.88
C GLU A 139 -3.64 -14.22 15.86
N PHE A 140 -4.39 -13.39 15.10
CA PHE A 140 -3.80 -12.50 14.11
C PHE A 140 -2.80 -11.55 14.77
N PRO A 141 -1.51 -11.56 14.36
CA PRO A 141 -0.43 -10.89 15.08
C PRO A 141 -0.38 -9.39 14.80
N SER A 142 -1.52 -8.70 14.73
CA SER A 142 -1.64 -7.27 14.41
C SER A 142 -0.67 -6.39 15.22
N ARG A 143 -0.42 -6.74 16.49
CA ARG A 143 0.47 -5.98 17.38
C ARG A 143 1.97 -6.16 17.12
N SER A 144 2.36 -7.21 16.40
CA SER A 144 3.77 -7.48 16.08
C SER A 144 4.37 -6.40 15.19
N VAL A 145 3.55 -5.77 14.34
CA VAL A 145 3.95 -4.73 13.39
C VAL A 145 3.70 -3.32 13.94
N GLN A 146 2.66 -3.14 14.77
CA GLN A 146 2.38 -1.88 15.48
C GLN A 146 1.63 -2.14 16.80
N PRO A 147 2.15 -1.71 17.97
CA PRO A 147 1.40 -1.74 19.22
C PRO A 147 0.36 -0.59 19.23
N THR A 148 -0.79 -0.80 18.61
CA THR A 148 -1.96 0.08 18.84
C THR A 148 -2.55 -0.27 20.22
N PRO A 149 -2.88 0.72 21.09
CA PRO A 149 -3.60 0.45 22.32
C PRO A 149 -4.93 -0.25 22.01
N LEU A 150 -5.26 -1.32 22.75
CA LEU A 150 -6.58 -1.94 22.64
C LEU A 150 -7.66 -0.94 23.01
N GLU A 151 -8.72 -0.86 22.21
CA GLU A 151 -9.98 -0.29 22.72
C GLU A 151 -10.46 -1.16 23.89
N ASP A 152 -10.72 -0.51 25.02
CA ASP A 152 -11.19 -1.16 26.24
C ASP A 152 -12.55 -1.78 25.92
N ARG A 153 -12.69 -3.12 26.06
CA ARG A 153 -13.89 -3.90 25.66
C ARG A 153 -15.19 -3.50 26.37
N ARG A 154 -15.19 -2.44 27.17
CA ARG A 154 -16.32 -1.99 28.01
C ARG A 154 -17.32 -1.07 27.30
N ARG A 155 -17.15 -0.78 26.01
CA ARG A 155 -18.04 0.11 25.24
C ARG A 155 -18.95 -0.61 24.23
N ALA A 156 -18.98 -1.94 24.23
CA ALA A 156 -19.81 -2.73 23.30
C ALA A 156 -21.18 -3.14 23.88
N ASP A 157 -21.47 -2.80 25.14
CA ASP A 157 -22.71 -3.19 25.85
C ASP A 157 -23.64 -2.01 26.18
N ASP A 158 -23.48 -0.84 25.54
CA ASP A 158 -24.38 0.33 25.68
C ASP A 158 -25.25 0.56 24.43
#